data_AF-A0A7W8QQV9-F1
#
_entry.id   AF-A0A7W8QQV9-F1
#
_cell.length_a   1.000
_cell.length_b   1.000
_cell.length_c   1.000
_cell.angle_alpha   90.00
_cell.angle_beta   90.00
_cell.angle_gamma   90.00
#
_symmetry.space_group_name_H-M   'P 1'
#
loop_
_entity.id
_entity.type
_entity.pdbx_description
1 polymer ?
#
loop_
_entity_poly.entity_id
_entity_poly.type
_entity_poly.pdbx_seq_one_letter_code
_entity_poly.pdbx_strand_id
1 'polypeptide(L)'
;MTTAPAAAGPSGAVRARRLSPGWRKTALSVHVISSAGWVGVHGSLLTLAALGWATGSEATREVVYGAAGSLSGLLILPLSLTALASGLILALGTPWGLFRHYWVAIKLGLTALLVVGSNLSIGPAIRAIGADPAAAGAADRLSGLGALSVSFTVLLATVLLSTVKPFGRIGRRAAR
;
A
#
# COMPACT_ATOMS: atom_id res chain seq x y z
N MET A 1 -20.06 -21.48 61.64
CA MET A 1 -19.97 -21.76 60.20
C MET A 1 -19.95 -20.42 59.47
N THR A 2 -18.79 -19.77 59.41
CA THR A 2 -17.84 -19.77 58.26
C THR A 2 -18.38 -19.03 57.04
N THR A 3 -18.20 -17.72 57.05
CA THR A 3 -18.20 -16.85 55.87
C THR A 3 -16.92 -17.11 55.06
N ALA A 4 -17.04 -17.54 53.80
CA ALA A 4 -15.93 -17.60 52.86
C ALA A 4 -16.09 -16.47 51.82
N PRO A 5 -15.09 -15.59 51.63
CA PRO A 5 -15.12 -14.63 50.54
C PRO A 5 -14.72 -15.30 49.22
N ALA A 6 -15.45 -14.96 48.16
CA ALA A 6 -15.15 -15.38 46.79
C ALA A 6 -13.81 -14.80 46.32
N ALA A 7 -12.86 -15.66 45.97
CA ALA A 7 -11.60 -15.27 45.36
C ALA A 7 -11.85 -14.84 43.90
N ALA A 8 -11.86 -13.53 43.66
CA ALA A 8 -11.80 -12.97 42.31
C ALA A 8 -10.37 -13.19 41.77
N GLY A 9 -10.22 -14.10 40.81
CA GLY A 9 -8.97 -14.31 40.09
C GLY A 9 -8.57 -13.05 39.31
N PRO A 10 -7.27 -12.71 39.21
CA PRO A 10 -6.83 -11.55 38.46
C PRO A 10 -7.12 -11.76 36.97
N SER A 11 -8.12 -11.02 36.46
CA SER A 11 -8.38 -10.86 35.04
C SER A 11 -7.14 -10.28 34.37
N GLY A 12 -6.30 -11.16 33.83
CA GLY A 12 -5.17 -10.85 32.95
C GLY A 12 -5.68 -10.29 31.62
N ALA A 13 -6.28 -9.11 31.68
CA ALA A 13 -6.58 -8.33 30.49
C ALA A 13 -5.23 -7.91 29.92
N VAL A 14 -4.80 -8.59 28.85
CA VAL A 14 -3.71 -8.16 27.98
C VAL A 14 -4.05 -6.73 27.54
N ARG A 15 -3.51 -5.74 28.25
CA ARG A 15 -3.67 -4.32 27.90
C ARG A 15 -2.97 -4.15 26.56
N ALA A 16 -3.74 -4.12 25.48
CA ALA A 16 -3.27 -3.72 24.16
C ALA A 16 -2.47 -2.42 24.31
N ARG A 17 -1.16 -2.51 24.11
CA ARG A 17 -0.21 -1.43 24.39
C ARG A 17 -0.49 -0.30 23.41
N ARG A 18 -1.19 0.74 23.86
CA ARG A 18 -1.45 1.94 23.04
C ARG A 18 -0.12 2.66 22.81
N LEU A 19 0.16 3.05 21.57
CA LEU A 19 1.34 3.87 21.28
C LEU A 19 1.26 5.19 22.04
N SER A 20 2.42 5.66 22.54
CA SER A 20 2.49 7.00 23.11
C SER A 20 2.14 8.05 22.04
N PRO A 21 1.63 9.23 22.45
CA PRO A 21 1.23 10.26 21.49
C PRO A 21 2.32 10.67 20.48
N GLY A 22 3.59 10.69 20.92
CA GLY A 22 4.74 10.99 20.05
C GLY A 22 4.95 9.91 18.99
N TRP A 23 5.05 8.65 19.39
CA TRP A 23 5.22 7.53 18.47
C TRP A 23 4.08 7.41 17.46
N ARG A 24 2.84 7.68 17.88
CA ARG A 24 1.69 7.71 16.97
C ARG A 24 1.84 8.77 15.89
N LYS A 25 2.28 9.98 16.24
CA LYS A 25 2.49 11.06 15.28
C LYS A 25 3.60 10.72 14.28
N THR A 26 4.72 10.19 14.76
CA THR A 26 5.82 9.76 13.90
C THR A 26 5.39 8.66 12.93
N ALA A 27 4.74 7.60 13.43
CA ALA A 27 4.24 6.52 12.59
C ALA A 27 3.23 7.02 11.55
N LEU A 28 2.36 7.96 11.92
CA LEU A 28 1.42 8.60 11.01
C LEU A 28 2.13 9.41 9.91
N SER A 29 3.10 10.24 10.28
CA SER A 29 3.88 11.01 9.30
C SER A 29 4.63 10.10 8.33
N VAL A 30 5.30 9.07 8.84
CA VAL A 30 6.00 8.08 8.02
C VAL A 30 5.02 7.37 7.07
N HIS A 31 3.85 6.95 7.57
CA HIS A 31 2.83 6.31 6.75
C HIS A 31 2.31 7.23 5.64
N VAL A 32 2.01 8.49 5.96
CA VAL A 32 1.50 9.46 4.99
C VAL A 32 2.55 9.77 3.94
N ILE A 33 3.79 10.08 4.33
CA ILE A 33 4.87 10.41 3.40
C ILE A 33 5.18 9.24 2.48
N SER A 34 5.34 8.02 3.03
CA SER A 34 5.61 6.83 2.22
C SER A 34 4.45 6.48 1.29
N SER A 35 3.20 6.58 1.75
CA SER A 35 2.02 6.33 0.92
C SER A 35 1.89 7.35 -0.20
N ALA A 36 2.06 8.65 0.10
CA ALA A 36 2.00 9.71 -0.90
C ALA A 36 3.14 9.58 -1.93
N GLY A 37 4.35 9.27 -1.47
CA GLY A 37 5.48 8.97 -2.35
C GLY A 37 5.19 7.76 -3.24
N TRP A 38 4.59 6.70 -2.71
CA TRP A 38 4.28 5.51 -3.49
C TRP A 38 3.21 5.76 -4.56
N VAL A 39 2.17 6.55 -4.24
CA VAL A 39 1.19 7.06 -5.22
C VAL A 39 1.90 7.87 -6.31
N GLY A 40 2.78 8.79 -5.92
CA GLY A 40 3.55 9.61 -6.85
C GLY A 40 4.38 8.76 -7.81
N VAL A 41 5.13 7.79 -7.30
CA VAL A 41 5.95 6.89 -8.13
C VAL A 41 5.09 6.07 -9.09
N HIS A 42 3.99 5.45 -8.65
CA HIS A 42 3.11 4.72 -9.58
C HIS A 42 2.52 5.63 -10.66
N GLY A 43 2.14 6.87 -10.31
CA GLY A 43 1.68 7.87 -11.28
C GLY A 43 2.76 8.26 -12.30
N SER A 44 4.00 8.45 -11.84
CA SER A 44 5.15 8.71 -12.72
C SER A 44 5.45 7.53 -13.63
N LEU A 45 5.47 6.30 -13.10
CA LEU A 45 5.68 5.08 -13.90
C LEU A 45 4.61 4.93 -14.97
N LEU A 46 3.34 5.12 -14.62
CA LEU A 46 2.22 5.07 -15.57
C LEU A 46 2.38 6.13 -16.67
N THR A 47 2.75 7.35 -16.31
CA THR A 47 2.95 8.45 -17.26
C THR A 47 4.11 8.14 -18.21
N LEU A 48 5.25 7.68 -17.70
CA LEU A 48 6.41 7.33 -18.52
C LEU A 48 6.12 6.14 -19.45
N ALA A 49 5.43 5.11 -18.95
CA ALA A 49 5.03 3.97 -19.76
C ALA A 49 4.05 4.37 -20.88
N ALA A 50 3.12 5.29 -20.61
CA ALA A 50 2.21 5.83 -21.62
C ALA A 50 2.94 6.66 -22.69
N LEU A 51 3.93 7.48 -22.29
CA LEU A 51 4.78 8.21 -23.22
C LEU A 51 5.61 7.27 -24.10
N GLY A 52 6.20 6.23 -23.52
CA GLY A 52 6.99 5.22 -24.26
C GLY A 52 6.15 4.38 -25.22
N TRP A 53 4.88 4.16 -24.88
CA TRP A 53 3.90 3.51 -25.73
C TRP A 53 3.47 4.39 -26.90
N ALA A 54 3.16 5.67 -26.64
CA ALA A 54 2.61 6.58 -27.63
C ALA A 54 3.66 7.18 -28.59
N THR A 55 4.93 7.26 -28.17
CA THR A 55 5.97 7.87 -28.99
C THR A 55 6.32 7.03 -30.22
N GLY A 56 6.61 7.69 -31.34
CA GLY A 56 7.24 7.09 -32.53
C GLY A 56 8.77 7.11 -32.49
N SER A 57 9.37 7.89 -31.59
CA SER A 57 10.83 8.06 -31.48
C SER A 57 11.44 6.98 -30.61
N GLU A 58 12.43 6.26 -31.14
CA GLU A 58 13.20 5.26 -30.41
C GLU A 58 13.99 5.89 -29.25
N ALA A 59 14.68 7.02 -29.50
CA ALA A 59 15.43 7.73 -28.48
C ALA A 59 14.54 8.19 -27.30
N THR A 60 13.34 8.69 -27.59
CA THR A 60 12.39 9.06 -26.53
C THR A 60 11.94 7.83 -25.74
N ARG A 61 11.67 6.72 -26.44
CA ARG A 61 11.23 5.47 -25.82
C ARG A 61 12.29 4.91 -24.86
N GLU A 62 13.54 4.95 -25.26
CA GLU A 62 14.67 4.51 -24.45
C GLU A 62 14.75 5.30 -23.14
N VAL A 63 14.72 6.64 -23.24
CA VAL A 63 14.81 7.54 -22.08
C VAL A 63 13.66 7.30 -21.09
N VAL A 64 12.42 7.23 -21.56
CA VAL A 64 11.26 7.14 -20.65
C VAL A 64 11.14 5.77 -19.99
N TYR A 65 11.43 4.67 -20.70
CA TYR A 65 11.43 3.34 -20.08
C TYR A 65 12.64 3.13 -19.17
N GLY A 66 13.82 3.65 -19.51
CA GLY A 66 14.98 3.64 -18.62
C GLY A 66 14.71 4.40 -17.32
N ALA A 67 14.07 5.57 -17.40
CA ALA A 67 13.62 6.32 -16.23
C ALA A 67 12.58 5.54 -15.40
N ALA A 68 11.62 4.89 -16.06
CA ALA A 68 10.62 4.05 -15.38
C ALA A 68 11.28 2.87 -14.66
N GLY A 69 12.24 2.19 -15.30
CA GLY A 69 13.03 1.13 -14.69
C GLY A 69 13.78 1.60 -13.44
N SER A 70 14.40 2.78 -13.52
CA SER A 70 15.15 3.39 -12.40
C SER A 70 14.24 3.73 -11.22
N LEU A 71 13.11 4.42 -11.46
CA LEU A 71 12.14 4.73 -10.42
C LEU A 71 11.57 3.46 -9.77
N SER A 72 11.28 2.45 -10.58
CA SER A 72 10.78 1.16 -10.12
C SER A 72 11.79 0.44 -9.23
N GLY A 73 13.07 0.40 -9.64
CA GLY A 73 14.14 -0.24 -8.88
C GLY A 73 14.53 0.48 -7.58
N LEU A 74 14.45 1.82 -7.56
CA LEU A 74 14.91 2.59 -6.41
C LEU A 74 13.82 2.82 -5.37
N LEU A 75 12.57 3.08 -5.79
CA LEU A 75 11.56 3.65 -4.89
C LEU A 75 10.41 2.71 -4.53
N ILE A 76 10.04 1.76 -5.39
CA ILE A 76 8.86 0.91 -5.15
C ILE A 76 9.02 0.07 -3.88
N LEU A 77 10.12 -0.66 -3.75
CA LEU A 77 10.36 -1.52 -2.59
C LEU A 77 10.40 -0.75 -1.26
N PRO A 78 11.24 0.29 -1.09
CA PRO A 78 11.31 1.00 0.19
C PRO A 78 9.99 1.71 0.54
N LEU A 79 9.32 2.36 -0.41
CA LEU A 79 8.08 3.08 -0.14
C LEU A 79 6.93 2.13 0.21
N SER A 80 6.75 1.06 -0.57
CA SER A 80 5.68 0.08 -0.35
C SER A 80 5.80 -0.64 0.99
N LEU A 81 7.01 -1.11 1.33
CA LEU A 81 7.27 -1.76 2.61
C LEU A 81 7.12 -0.78 3.79
N THR A 82 7.61 0.45 3.65
CA THR A 82 7.46 1.48 4.69
C THR A 82 5.99 1.81 4.93
N ALA A 83 5.20 1.95 3.85
CA ALA A 83 3.77 2.23 3.94
C ALA A 83 3.01 1.07 4.62
N LEU A 84 3.32 -0.17 4.26
CA LEU A 84 2.71 -1.36 4.86
C LEU A 84 3.07 -1.52 6.34
N ALA A 85 4.36 -1.42 6.68
CA ALA A 85 4.84 -1.58 8.05
C ALA A 85 4.27 -0.50 8.97
N SER A 86 4.35 0.77 8.55
CA SER A 86 3.75 1.88 9.31
C SER A 86 2.23 1.79 9.41
N GLY A 87 1.56 1.31 8.35
CA GLY A 87 0.12 1.04 8.36
C GLY A 87 -0.27 -0.03 9.37
N LEU A 88 0.52 -1.10 9.47
CA LEU A 88 0.33 -2.16 10.46
C LEU A 88 0.55 -1.65 11.89
N ILE A 89 1.61 -0.88 12.13
CA ILE A 89 1.89 -0.23 13.41
C ILE A 89 0.71 0.66 13.84
N LEU A 90 0.16 1.45 12.91
CA LEU A 90 -1.00 2.28 13.19
C LEU A 90 -2.27 1.46 13.44
N ALA A 91 -2.51 0.40 12.67
CA ALA A 91 -3.68 -0.46 12.84
C ALA A 91 -3.69 -1.21 14.19
N LEU A 92 -2.52 -1.63 14.67
CA LEU A 92 -2.35 -2.34 15.95
C LEU A 92 -2.21 -1.38 17.15
N GLY A 93 -1.55 -0.23 16.96
CA GLY A 93 -1.18 0.69 18.04
C GLY A 93 -2.21 1.78 18.35
N THR A 94 -3.27 1.91 17.54
CA THR A 94 -4.32 2.92 17.71
C THR A 94 -5.68 2.28 18.05
N PRO A 95 -6.62 3.03 18.69
CA PRO A 95 -7.94 2.51 19.04
C PRO A 95 -8.77 1.99 17.86
N TRP A 96 -8.36 2.29 16.63
CA TRP A 96 -9.05 1.86 15.42
C TRP A 96 -9.05 0.35 15.27
N GLY A 97 -7.95 -0.36 15.57
CA GLY A 97 -7.88 -1.83 15.56
C GLY A 97 -8.08 -2.46 14.18
N LEU A 98 -7.22 -3.43 13.81
CA LEU A 98 -7.22 -4.04 12.48
C LEU A 98 -8.56 -4.69 12.08
N PHE A 99 -9.26 -5.28 13.04
CA PHE A 99 -10.54 -5.98 12.83
C PHE A 99 -11.75 -5.26 13.44
N ARG A 100 -11.64 -3.96 13.73
CA ARG A 100 -12.78 -3.21 14.25
C ARG A 100 -13.58 -2.51 13.17
N HIS A 101 -12.98 -2.28 12.00
CA HIS A 101 -13.56 -1.52 10.89
C HIS A 101 -13.26 -2.21 9.56
N TYR A 102 -14.28 -2.56 8.78
CA TYR A 102 -14.12 -3.26 7.49
C TYR A 102 -13.23 -2.49 6.52
N TRP A 103 -13.36 -1.15 6.50
CA TRP A 103 -12.53 -0.32 5.62
C TRP A 103 -11.03 -0.39 5.95
N VAL A 104 -10.66 -0.61 7.22
CA VAL A 104 -9.24 -0.77 7.63
C VAL A 104 -8.70 -2.10 7.13
N ALA A 105 -9.45 -3.19 7.32
CA ALA A 105 -9.06 -4.52 6.89
C ALA A 105 -8.95 -4.61 5.35
N ILE A 106 -9.96 -4.09 4.62
CA ILE A 106 -9.97 -4.06 3.16
C ILE A 106 -8.78 -3.25 2.65
N LYS A 107 -8.54 -2.04 3.21
CA LYS A 107 -7.40 -1.22 2.81
C LYS A 107 -6.09 -1.95 3.04
N LEU A 108 -5.87 -2.55 4.21
CA LEU A 108 -4.63 -3.24 4.50
C LEU A 108 -4.42 -4.46 3.56
N GLY A 109 -5.50 -5.20 3.27
CA GLY A 109 -5.46 -6.30 2.30
C GLY A 109 -5.07 -5.84 0.90
N LEU A 110 -5.68 -4.75 0.41
CA LEU A 110 -5.32 -4.15 -0.87
C LEU A 110 -3.87 -3.64 -0.88
N THR A 111 -3.42 -2.98 0.20
CA THR A 111 -2.04 -2.53 0.35
C THR A 111 -1.07 -3.70 0.29
N ALA A 112 -1.34 -4.80 1.01
CA ALA A 112 -0.50 -5.99 1.00
C ALA A 112 -0.45 -6.64 -0.40
N LEU A 113 -1.59 -6.76 -1.08
CA LEU A 113 -1.66 -7.24 -2.46
C LEU A 113 -0.82 -6.38 -3.41
N LEU A 114 -0.92 -5.06 -3.27
CA LEU A 114 -0.12 -4.12 -4.05
C LEU A 114 1.37 -4.20 -3.73
N VAL A 115 1.77 -4.40 -2.47
CA VAL A 115 3.17 -4.63 -2.13
C VAL A 115 3.69 -5.87 -2.86
N VAL A 116 2.96 -6.99 -2.81
CA VAL A 116 3.36 -8.23 -3.46
C VAL A 116 3.40 -8.05 -4.99
N GLY A 117 2.32 -7.55 -5.59
CA GLY A 117 2.21 -7.36 -7.03
C GLY A 117 3.25 -6.39 -7.58
N SER A 118 3.44 -5.24 -6.92
CA SER A 118 4.42 -4.24 -7.35
C SER A 118 5.86 -4.73 -7.23
N ASN A 119 6.21 -5.55 -6.23
CA ASN A 119 7.60 -5.97 -6.03
C ASN A 119 7.95 -7.28 -6.73
N LEU A 120 7.00 -8.21 -6.88
CA LEU A 120 7.25 -9.54 -7.45
C LEU A 120 6.84 -9.68 -8.93
N SER A 121 6.01 -8.77 -9.43
CA SER A 121 5.50 -8.85 -10.81
C SER A 121 5.74 -7.56 -11.58
N ILE A 122 5.07 -6.46 -11.22
CA ILE A 122 5.11 -5.22 -12.00
C ILE A 122 6.52 -4.61 -11.99
N GLY A 123 7.14 -4.51 -10.82
CA GLY A 123 8.45 -3.90 -10.66
C GLY A 123 9.53 -4.57 -11.50
N PRO A 124 9.73 -5.90 -11.37
CA PRO A 124 10.63 -6.67 -12.24
C PRO A 124 10.35 -6.47 -13.73
N ALA A 125 9.09 -6.53 -14.16
CA ALA A 125 8.73 -6.34 -15.57
C ALA A 125 9.10 -4.95 -16.09
N ILE A 126 8.78 -3.88 -15.33
CA ILE A 126 9.14 -2.50 -15.71
C ILE A 126 10.66 -2.30 -15.73
N ARG A 127 11.41 -2.93 -14.81
CA ARG A 127 12.87 -2.89 -14.85
C ARG A 127 13.44 -3.61 -16.05
N ALA A 128 12.87 -4.76 -16.44
CA ALA A 128 13.30 -5.49 -17.63
C ALA A 128 13.07 -4.66 -18.90
N ILE A 129 11.89 -4.05 -19.04
CA ILE A 129 11.59 -3.14 -20.16
C ILE A 129 12.54 -1.94 -20.15
N GLY A 130 12.84 -1.38 -18.99
CA GLY A 130 13.76 -0.25 -18.87
C GLY A 130 15.24 -0.58 -19.12
N ALA A 131 15.65 -1.83 -18.89
CA ALA A 131 17.03 -2.27 -19.10
C ALA A 131 17.35 -2.50 -20.59
N ASP A 132 16.36 -2.96 -21.37
CA ASP A 132 16.47 -3.09 -22.82
C ASP A 132 15.15 -2.68 -23.51
N PRO A 133 14.92 -1.37 -23.69
CA PRO A 133 13.70 -0.87 -24.32
C PRO A 133 13.54 -1.31 -25.77
N ALA A 134 14.65 -1.56 -26.48
CA ALA A 134 14.66 -1.98 -27.88
C ALA A 134 14.21 -3.44 -28.03
N ALA A 135 14.64 -4.33 -27.12
CA ALA A 135 14.20 -5.72 -27.08
C ALA A 135 12.76 -5.91 -26.58
N ALA A 136 12.26 -4.99 -25.76
CA ALA A 136 10.89 -5.07 -25.24
C ALA A 136 9.84 -4.93 -26.37
N GLY A 137 9.03 -5.97 -26.58
CA GLY A 137 8.01 -5.98 -27.62
C GLY A 137 6.79 -5.11 -27.29
N ALA A 138 5.91 -4.93 -28.26
CA ALA A 138 4.65 -4.21 -28.04
C ALA A 138 3.78 -4.89 -26.96
N ALA A 139 3.75 -6.22 -26.92
CA ALA A 139 2.99 -6.96 -25.91
C ALA A 139 3.50 -6.69 -24.48
N ASP A 140 4.82 -6.66 -24.28
CA ASP A 140 5.43 -6.39 -22.97
C ASP A 140 5.10 -4.98 -22.48
N ARG A 141 5.24 -3.99 -23.37
CA ARG A 141 4.94 -2.59 -23.09
C ARG A 141 3.46 -2.38 -22.77
N LEU A 142 2.55 -3.02 -23.53
CA LEU A 142 1.12 -2.95 -23.29
C LEU A 142 0.73 -3.61 -21.97
N SER A 143 1.29 -4.79 -21.68
CA SER A 143 1.11 -5.50 -20.42
C SER A 143 1.58 -4.65 -19.23
N GLY A 144 2.78 -4.06 -19.33
CA GLY A 144 3.33 -3.15 -18.32
C GLY A 144 2.45 -1.92 -18.09
N LEU A 145 1.97 -1.29 -19.17
CA LEU A 145 1.06 -0.15 -19.09
C LEU A 145 -0.28 -0.53 -18.42
N GLY A 146 -0.87 -1.67 -18.78
CA GLY A 146 -2.09 -2.19 -18.17
C GLY A 146 -1.91 -2.48 -16.68
N ALA A 147 -0.84 -3.16 -16.31
CA ALA A 147 -0.53 -3.48 -14.91
C ALA A 147 -0.29 -2.21 -14.06
N LEU A 148 0.42 -1.22 -14.61
CA LEU A 148 0.60 0.09 -13.96
C LEU A 148 -0.72 0.84 -13.79
N SER A 149 -1.60 0.78 -14.80
CA SER A 149 -2.93 1.40 -14.74
C SER A 149 -3.77 0.79 -13.63
N VAL A 150 -3.89 -0.55 -13.60
CA VAL A 150 -4.66 -1.27 -12.58
C VAL A 150 -4.09 -1.02 -11.19
N SER A 151 -2.77 -1.17 -11.01
CA SER A 151 -2.13 -0.94 -9.71
C SER A 151 -2.31 0.49 -9.20
N PHE A 152 -2.19 1.48 -10.08
CA PHE A 152 -2.41 2.89 -9.71
C PHE A 152 -3.87 3.15 -9.32
N THR A 153 -4.84 2.62 -10.07
CA THR A 153 -6.27 2.72 -9.71
C THR A 153 -6.56 2.11 -8.35
N VAL A 154 -6.01 0.92 -8.06
CA VAL A 154 -6.18 0.28 -6.74
C VAL A 154 -5.50 1.13 -5.65
N LEU A 155 -4.32 1.70 -5.91
CA LEU A 155 -3.65 2.61 -4.97
C LEU A 155 -4.53 3.81 -4.64
N LEU A 156 -5.11 4.47 -5.65
CA LEU A 156 -6.02 5.59 -5.46
C LEU A 156 -7.29 5.17 -4.70
N ALA A 157 -7.83 3.99 -4.99
CA ALA A 157 -8.95 3.44 -4.23
C ALA A 157 -8.59 3.30 -2.74
N THR A 158 -7.38 2.82 -2.40
CA THR A 158 -6.96 2.73 -0.99
C THR A 158 -6.88 4.10 -0.29
N VAL A 159 -6.53 5.17 -1.02
CA VAL A 159 -6.56 6.55 -0.52
C VAL A 159 -8.01 6.99 -0.28
N LEU A 160 -8.91 6.76 -1.24
CA LEU A 160 -10.33 7.10 -1.11
C LEU A 160 -11.02 6.33 0.03
N LEU A 161 -10.73 5.04 0.19
CA LEU A 161 -11.23 4.26 1.34
C LEU A 161 -10.80 4.87 2.68
N SER A 162 -9.61 5.49 2.72
CA SER A 162 -9.08 6.14 3.94
C SER A 162 -9.82 7.43 4.29
N THR A 163 -10.31 8.17 3.29
CA THR A 163 -10.99 9.45 3.48
C THR A 163 -12.50 9.27 3.67
N VAL A 164 -13.14 8.45 2.84
CA VAL A 164 -14.60 8.27 2.82
C VAL A 164 -15.09 7.33 3.93
N LYS A 165 -14.29 6.33 4.33
CA LYS A 165 -14.59 5.36 5.41
C LYS A 165 -15.98 4.68 5.29
N PRO A 166 -16.34 4.09 4.13
CA PRO A 166 -17.73 3.74 3.81
C PRO A 166 -18.35 2.55 4.57
N PHE A 167 -17.59 1.77 5.35
CA PHE A 167 -18.01 0.42 5.79
C PHE A 167 -18.21 0.19 7.30
N GLY A 168 -18.38 1.24 8.11
CA GLY A 168 -18.77 1.09 9.52
C GLY A 168 -17.80 0.23 10.38
N ARG A 169 -18.34 -0.49 11.39
CA ARG A 169 -17.57 -1.34 12.33
C ARG A 169 -17.85 -2.83 12.09
N ILE A 170 -16.82 -3.67 12.20
CA ILE A 170 -16.95 -5.14 12.18
C ILE A 170 -17.71 -5.58 13.44
N GLY A 171 -18.76 -6.38 13.28
CA GLY A 171 -19.51 -6.98 14.39
C GLY A 171 -20.75 -6.22 14.89
N ARG A 172 -21.15 -5.07 14.31
CA ARG A 172 -22.53 -4.60 14.47
C ARG A 172 -23.40 -5.27 13.40
N ARG A 173 -23.91 -6.47 13.69
CA ARG A 173 -25.25 -6.83 13.20
C ARG A 173 -26.17 -5.75 13.76
N ALA A 174 -26.83 -5.01 12.88
CA ALA A 174 -27.95 -4.20 13.30
C ALA A 174 -28.98 -5.15 13.91
N ALA A 175 -29.17 -5.08 15.22
CA ALA A 175 -30.48 -5.34 15.76
C ALA A 175 -31.34 -4.18 15.29
N ARG A 176 -32.05 -4.37 14.17
CA ARG A 176 -33.28 -3.69 13.75
C ARG A 176 -33.76 -4.30 12.45
#